data_AF-A0AAP3GZ68-F1
#
_entry.id   AF-A0AAP3GZ68-F1
#
_cell.length_a   1.000
_cell.length_b   1.000
_cell.length_c   1.000
_cell.angle_alpha   90.00
_cell.angle_beta   90.00
_cell.angle_gamma   90.00
#
_symmetry.space_group_name_H-M   'P 1'
#
loop_
_entity.id
_entity.type
_entity.pdbx_description
1 polymer ?
#
loop_
_entity_poly.entity_id
_entity_poly.type
_entity_poly.pdbx_seq_one_letter_code
_entity_poly.pdbx_strand_id
1 'polypeptide(L)'
;MTRLASSSRNLHRKFIAAVIATAMAITGFSAAPARADSDDIAKFIAGAAILGIIGAAINDSKKDRRRPPHVDPTPRPKPLPPRVRRYDLPAQCLTSIRVRGKDRNLLGMRCLRRNYDYVRELPNRCYAEFDNRNQSRRGYRPGCLRKHGYRLVRR
;
A
#
# COMPACT_ATOMS: atom_id res chain seq x y z
N MET A 1 -11.69 -59.52 -13.16
CA MET A 1 -11.89 -58.38 -12.23
C MET A 1 -12.81 -58.81 -11.11
N THR A 2 -12.28 -59.31 -9.99
CA THR A 2 -13.07 -59.73 -8.83
C THR A 2 -12.85 -58.75 -7.68
N ARG A 3 -13.96 -58.19 -7.20
CA ARG A 3 -14.05 -57.30 -6.04
C ARG A 3 -13.90 -58.13 -4.76
N LEU A 4 -13.19 -57.59 -3.77
CA LEU A 4 -13.39 -57.92 -2.36
C LEU A 4 -13.52 -56.63 -1.56
N ALA A 5 -14.74 -56.37 -1.08
CA ALA A 5 -15.01 -55.38 -0.05
C ALA A 5 -14.51 -55.94 1.29
N SER A 6 -13.67 -55.18 2.00
CA SER A 6 -13.18 -55.55 3.34
C SER A 6 -13.66 -54.56 4.40
N SER A 7 -14.14 -55.16 5.50
CA SER A 7 -14.72 -54.56 6.69
C SER A 7 -13.62 -53.98 7.61
N SER A 8 -13.51 -52.65 7.74
CA SER A 8 -12.52 -51.99 8.63
C SER A 8 -12.98 -50.62 9.16
N ARG A 9 -14.11 -50.55 9.88
CA ARG A 9 -14.56 -49.29 10.54
C ARG A 9 -14.43 -49.29 12.06
N ASN A 10 -14.40 -50.45 12.72
CA ASN A 10 -14.41 -50.53 14.19
C ASN A 10 -13.02 -50.64 14.85
N LEU A 11 -11.99 -51.14 14.16
CA LEU A 11 -10.67 -51.34 14.76
C LEU A 11 -9.88 -50.02 14.91
N HIS A 12 -9.96 -49.14 13.90
CA HIS A 12 -9.28 -47.84 13.91
C HIS A 12 -9.82 -46.90 15.00
N ARG A 13 -11.13 -46.95 15.28
CA ARG A 13 -11.77 -46.15 16.33
C ARG A 13 -11.31 -46.55 17.74
N LYS A 14 -11.06 -47.85 17.96
CA LYS A 14 -10.54 -48.37 19.23
C LYS A 14 -9.07 -47.99 19.45
N PHE A 15 -8.26 -48.00 18.39
CA PHE A 15 -6.85 -47.61 18.46
C PHE A 15 -6.68 -46.13 18.80
N ILE A 16 -7.42 -45.23 18.15
CA ILE A 16 -7.39 -43.78 18.46
C ILE A 16 -7.78 -43.52 19.92
N ALA A 17 -8.84 -44.17 20.42
CA ALA A 17 -9.30 -43.98 21.79
C ALA A 17 -8.25 -44.37 22.83
N ALA A 18 -7.52 -45.47 22.60
CA ALA A 18 -6.45 -45.93 23.48
C ALA A 18 -5.29 -44.92 23.57
N VAL A 19 -4.86 -44.37 22.43
CA VAL A 19 -3.77 -43.38 22.38
C VAL A 19 -4.15 -42.10 23.14
N ILE A 20 -5.37 -41.59 22.93
CA ILE A 20 -5.85 -40.38 23.61
C ILE A 20 -5.94 -40.58 25.13
N ALA A 21 -6.50 -41.70 25.58
CA ALA A 21 -6.61 -42.01 27.01
C ALA A 21 -5.23 -42.08 27.68
N THR A 22 -4.25 -42.68 27.01
CA THR A 22 -2.88 -42.83 27.52
C THR A 22 -2.18 -41.47 27.64
N ALA A 23 -2.34 -40.59 26.64
CA ALA A 23 -1.76 -39.25 26.66
C ALA A 23 -2.32 -38.40 27.82
N MET A 24 -3.64 -38.43 28.06
CA MET A 24 -4.26 -37.67 29.14
C MET A 24 -3.84 -38.17 30.53
N ALA A 25 -3.69 -39.49 30.70
CA ALA A 25 -3.23 -40.07 31.97
C ALA A 25 -1.80 -39.62 32.33
N ILE A 26 -0.89 -39.63 31.36
CA ILE A 26 0.52 -39.21 31.59
C ILE A 26 0.59 -37.74 31.97
N THR A 27 -0.21 -36.89 31.32
CA THR A 27 -0.18 -35.45 31.55
C THR A 27 -0.72 -35.08 32.93
N GLY A 28 -1.77 -35.78 33.40
CA GLY A 28 -2.40 -35.54 34.70
C GLY A 28 -1.52 -35.83 35.92
N PHE A 29 -0.55 -36.75 35.80
CA PHE A 29 0.40 -37.06 36.89
C PHE A 29 1.53 -36.03 37.05
N SER A 30 1.74 -35.12 36.07
CA SER A 30 2.82 -34.13 36.12
C SER A 30 2.43 -32.79 36.77
N ALA A 31 1.18 -32.62 37.17
CA ALA A 31 0.72 -31.42 37.88
C ALA A 31 1.14 -31.49 39.36
N ALA A 32 2.35 -31.02 39.68
CA ALA A 32 2.75 -30.83 41.08
C ALA A 32 1.79 -29.83 41.76
N PRO A 33 1.19 -30.16 42.92
CA PRO A 33 0.26 -29.26 43.59
C PRO A 33 1.02 -28.07 44.16
N ALA A 34 0.55 -26.84 43.92
CA ALA A 34 1.04 -25.65 44.61
C ALA A 34 0.58 -25.68 46.08
N ARG A 35 1.36 -26.33 46.94
CA ARG A 35 1.21 -26.26 48.40
C ARG A 35 2.11 -25.14 48.89
N ALA A 36 1.54 -24.12 49.53
CA ALA A 36 2.25 -22.97 50.05
C ALA A 36 3.13 -23.37 51.24
N ASP A 37 4.38 -23.72 50.97
CA ASP A 37 5.42 -23.80 51.98
C ASP A 37 6.00 -22.40 52.21
N SER A 38 6.06 -21.96 53.47
CA SER A 38 6.56 -20.63 53.83
C SER A 38 8.04 -20.44 53.47
N ASP A 39 8.79 -21.54 53.35
CA ASP A 39 10.18 -21.54 52.89
C ASP A 39 10.28 -21.22 51.38
N ASP A 40 9.30 -21.64 50.57
CA ASP A 40 9.28 -21.34 49.13
C ASP A 40 8.86 -19.90 48.84
N ILE A 41 8.09 -19.27 49.74
CA ILE A 41 7.81 -17.83 49.68
C ILE A 41 9.09 -17.03 49.95
N ALA A 42 9.91 -17.46 50.92
CA ALA A 42 11.19 -16.80 51.21
C ALA A 42 12.16 -16.91 50.03
N LYS A 43 12.24 -18.07 49.37
CA LYS A 43 13.05 -18.27 48.14
C LYS A 43 12.55 -17.40 46.99
N PHE A 44 11.24 -17.26 46.82
CA PHE A 44 10.66 -16.38 45.79
C PHE A 44 10.98 -14.91 46.04
N ILE A 45 10.82 -14.43 47.28
CA ILE A 45 11.14 -13.05 47.67
C ILE A 45 12.63 -12.76 47.46
N ALA A 46 13.50 -13.70 47.85
CA ALA A 46 14.94 -13.58 47.63
C ALA A 46 15.28 -13.52 46.13
N GLY A 47 14.66 -14.37 45.30
CA GLY A 47 14.82 -14.34 43.84
C GLY A 47 14.31 -13.05 43.21
N ALA A 48 13.16 -12.55 43.66
CA ALA A 48 12.57 -11.30 43.18
C ALA A 48 13.42 -10.06 43.55
N ALA A 49 14.03 -10.05 44.74
CA ALA A 49 14.90 -8.96 45.18
C ALA A 49 16.16 -8.83 44.29
N ILE A 50 16.79 -9.95 43.91
CA ILE A 50 17.95 -9.95 43.01
C ILE A 50 17.60 -9.33 41.65
N LEU A 51 16.47 -9.74 41.06
CA LEU A 51 15.99 -9.18 39.79
C LEU A 51 15.62 -7.69 39.93
N GLY A 52 15.05 -7.29 41.07
CA GLY A 52 14.72 -5.90 41.36
C GLY A 52 15.96 -4.99 41.40
N ILE A 53 17.07 -5.44 41.99
CA ILE A 53 18.33 -4.68 42.06
C ILE A 53 18.95 -4.51 40.66
N ILE A 54 18.98 -5.58 39.86
CA ILE A 54 19.48 -5.52 38.47
C ILE A 54 18.59 -4.59 37.62
N GLY A 55 17.27 -4.69 37.77
CA GLY A 55 16.31 -3.83 37.07
C GLY A 55 16.48 -2.35 37.44
N ALA A 56 16.75 -2.04 38.71
CA ALA A 56 16.98 -0.68 39.17
C ALA A 56 18.27 -0.06 38.60
N ALA A 57 19.35 -0.84 38.49
CA ALA A 57 20.61 -0.39 37.89
C ALA A 57 20.48 -0.07 36.39
N ILE A 58 19.58 -0.76 35.67
CA ILE A 58 19.34 -0.54 34.24
C ILE A 58 18.42 0.68 33.98
N ASN A 59 17.58 1.06 34.95
CA ASN A 59 16.56 2.09 34.77
C ASN A 59 17.11 3.54 34.75
N ASP A 60 18.40 3.75 35.04
CA ASP A 60 18.97 5.10 35.17
C ASP A 60 19.41 5.76 33.83
N SER A 61 19.06 5.17 32.68
CA SER A 61 19.52 5.65 31.37
C SER A 61 18.52 6.52 30.60
N LYS A 62 17.41 6.96 31.22
CA LYS A 62 16.25 7.50 30.49
C LYS A 62 16.12 9.02 30.42
N LYS A 63 17.11 9.80 30.88
CA LYS A 63 16.96 11.27 30.98
C LYS A 63 17.66 12.12 29.91
N ASP A 64 18.50 11.54 29.03
CA ASP A 64 19.37 12.36 28.17
C ASP A 64 19.28 12.11 26.65
N ARG A 65 18.10 11.69 26.17
CA ARG A 65 17.87 11.53 24.72
C ARG A 65 16.58 12.18 24.26
N ARG A 66 16.44 13.48 24.50
CA ARG A 66 15.65 14.33 23.60
C ARG A 66 16.48 14.67 22.36
N ARG A 67 16.85 13.65 21.58
CA ARG A 67 17.23 13.92 20.18
C ARG A 67 15.95 14.40 19.50
N PRO A 68 15.93 15.59 18.88
CA PRO A 68 14.79 15.98 18.06
C PRO A 68 14.53 14.86 17.05
N PRO A 69 13.27 14.55 16.72
CA PRO A 69 12.96 13.54 15.71
C PRO A 69 13.80 13.81 14.46
N HIS A 70 14.48 12.79 13.95
CA HIS A 70 15.11 12.90 12.64
C HIS A 70 13.97 13.07 11.63
N VAL A 71 13.71 14.32 11.23
CA VAL A 71 12.77 14.61 10.15
C VAL A 71 13.50 14.24 8.88
N ASP A 72 13.20 13.05 8.35
CA ASP A 72 13.59 12.71 6.99
C ASP A 72 13.11 13.85 6.07
N PRO A 73 14.01 14.51 5.33
CA PRO A 73 13.60 15.54 4.40
C PRO A 73 12.59 14.94 3.43
N THR A 74 11.35 15.43 3.45
CA THR A 74 10.35 15.02 2.47
C THR A 74 10.94 15.26 1.08
N PRO A 75 10.94 14.25 0.18
CA PRO A 75 11.49 14.41 -1.15
C PRO A 75 10.76 15.55 -1.87
N ARG A 76 11.43 16.70 -2.02
CA ARG A 76 10.92 17.79 -2.84
C ARG A 76 11.00 17.32 -4.29
N PRO A 77 9.92 17.33 -5.09
CA PRO A 77 9.97 16.93 -6.48
C PRO A 77 11.02 17.74 -7.22
N LYS A 78 12.07 17.09 -7.71
CA LYS A 78 13.09 17.75 -8.53
C LYS A 78 12.39 18.27 -9.80
N PRO A 79 12.57 19.55 -10.19
CA PRO A 79 11.94 20.08 -11.40
C PRO A 79 12.32 19.20 -12.59
N LEU A 80 11.32 18.73 -13.34
CA LEU A 80 11.59 17.89 -14.51
C LEU A 80 12.48 18.66 -15.49
N PRO A 81 13.46 18.00 -16.12
CA PRO A 81 14.30 18.63 -17.12
C PRO A 81 13.44 19.26 -18.23
N PRO A 82 13.82 20.43 -18.78
CA PRO A 82 13.02 21.18 -19.74
C PRO A 82 12.53 20.35 -20.94
N ARG A 83 13.37 19.40 -21.40
CA ARG A 83 13.05 18.49 -22.51
C ARG A 83 11.84 17.59 -22.26
N VAL A 84 11.55 17.25 -21.00
CA VAL A 84 10.38 16.44 -20.65
C VAL A 84 9.14 17.31 -20.44
N ARG A 85 9.32 18.54 -19.93
CA ARG A 85 8.25 19.51 -19.74
C ARG A 85 7.56 19.90 -21.05
N ARG A 86 8.23 19.75 -22.20
CA ARG A 86 7.59 19.97 -23.51
C ARG A 86 6.48 18.98 -23.80
N TYR A 87 6.48 17.77 -23.26
CA TYR A 87 5.39 16.80 -23.49
C TYR A 87 4.22 16.97 -22.52
N ASP A 88 4.32 17.94 -21.60
CA ASP A 88 3.34 18.18 -20.55
C ASP A 88 2.34 19.26 -20.98
N LEU A 89 1.17 18.83 -21.46
CA LEU A 89 0.10 19.77 -21.78
C LEU A 89 -0.69 20.15 -20.53
N PRO A 90 -1.04 21.43 -20.38
CA PRO A 90 -1.85 21.89 -19.27
C PRO A 90 -3.28 21.34 -19.40
N ALA A 91 -3.71 20.53 -18.42
CA ALA A 91 -5.03 19.91 -18.40
C ALA A 91 -6.17 20.93 -18.37
N GLN A 92 -5.92 22.15 -17.86
CA GLN A 92 -6.90 23.25 -17.85
C GLN A 92 -7.32 23.72 -19.25
N CYS A 93 -6.54 23.42 -20.29
CA CYS A 93 -6.89 23.75 -21.67
C CYS A 93 -7.77 22.69 -22.34
N LEU A 94 -8.06 21.57 -21.65
CA LEU A 94 -8.96 20.54 -22.13
C LEU A 94 -10.41 21.00 -21.98
N THR A 95 -11.11 21.14 -23.10
CA THR A 95 -12.54 21.45 -23.14
C THR A 95 -13.30 20.34 -23.85
N SER A 96 -14.53 20.08 -23.41
CA SER A 96 -15.49 19.32 -24.19
C SER A 96 -16.25 20.26 -25.11
N ILE A 97 -16.51 19.83 -26.34
CA ILE A 97 -17.34 20.52 -27.32
C ILE A 97 -18.34 19.54 -27.90
N ARG A 98 -19.53 20.03 -28.25
CA ARG A 98 -20.56 19.24 -28.93
C ARG A 98 -20.54 19.55 -30.41
N VAL A 99 -20.26 18.53 -31.22
CA VAL A 99 -20.17 18.65 -32.69
C VAL A 99 -21.05 17.59 -33.31
N ARG A 100 -22.05 18.00 -34.11
CA ARG A 100 -23.04 17.10 -34.73
C ARG A 100 -23.68 16.13 -33.72
N GLY A 101 -24.06 16.64 -32.55
CA GLY A 101 -24.68 15.86 -31.48
C GLY A 101 -23.74 14.92 -30.69
N LYS A 102 -22.43 14.89 -31.00
CA LYS A 102 -21.45 14.08 -30.28
C LYS A 102 -20.50 14.94 -29.47
N ASP A 103 -20.22 14.50 -28.25
CA ASP A 103 -19.22 15.15 -27.41
C ASP A 103 -17.81 14.74 -27.85
N ARG A 104 -16.95 15.74 -27.95
CA ARG A 104 -15.56 15.62 -28.37
C ARG A 104 -14.70 16.46 -27.45
N ASN A 105 -13.60 15.88 -26.99
CA ASN A 105 -12.62 16.60 -26.21
C ASN A 105 -11.60 17.25 -27.14
N LEU A 106 -11.26 18.50 -26.86
CA LEU A 106 -10.33 19.31 -27.63
C LEU A 106 -9.47 20.14 -26.67
N LEU A 107 -8.18 20.25 -26.98
CA LEU A 107 -7.32 21.26 -26.36
C LEU A 107 -7.43 22.54 -27.18
N GLY A 108 -8.05 23.56 -26.59
CA GLY A 108 -8.32 24.81 -27.30
C GLY A 108 -7.05 25.55 -27.68
N MET A 109 -6.92 25.95 -28.95
CA MET A 109 -5.75 26.65 -29.48
C MET A 109 -5.43 27.95 -28.71
N ARG A 110 -6.48 28.70 -28.33
CA ARG A 110 -6.33 29.97 -27.63
C ARG A 110 -5.79 29.79 -26.21
N CYS A 111 -6.24 28.76 -25.50
CA CYS A 111 -5.73 28.44 -24.15
C CYS A 111 -4.27 27.95 -24.23
N LEU A 112 -3.98 27.08 -25.19
CA LEU A 112 -2.64 26.56 -25.40
C LEU A 112 -1.63 27.67 -25.69
N ARG A 113 -1.95 28.62 -26.58
CA ARG A 113 -1.06 29.77 -26.87
C ARG A 113 -0.73 30.64 -25.67
N ARG A 114 -1.57 30.64 -24.63
CA ARG A 114 -1.37 31.44 -23.42
C ARG A 114 -0.66 30.70 -22.29
N ASN A 115 -0.80 29.37 -22.23
CA ASN A 115 -0.41 28.58 -21.06
C ASN A 115 0.64 27.49 -21.37
N TYR A 116 1.06 27.37 -22.63
CA TYR A 116 1.96 26.34 -23.08
C TYR A 116 2.97 26.92 -24.06
N ASP A 117 4.25 26.78 -23.74
CA ASP A 117 5.33 27.47 -24.47
C ASP A 117 5.61 26.80 -25.83
N TYR A 118 5.36 25.50 -25.93
CA TYR A 118 5.77 24.64 -27.05
C TYR A 118 4.65 24.39 -28.06
N VAL A 119 3.70 25.33 -28.21
CA VAL A 119 2.55 25.16 -29.15
C VAL A 119 3.01 24.90 -30.58
N ARG A 120 4.12 25.52 -31.00
CA ARG A 120 4.66 25.38 -32.36
C ARG A 120 5.26 24.00 -32.64
N GLU A 121 5.59 23.24 -31.60
CA GLU A 121 6.12 21.88 -31.70
C GLU A 121 5.02 20.81 -31.73
N LEU A 122 3.75 21.20 -31.50
CA LEU A 122 2.64 20.28 -31.54
C LEU A 122 2.43 19.72 -32.96
N PRO A 123 2.29 18.40 -33.13
CA PRO A 123 2.12 17.81 -34.43
C PRO A 123 0.85 18.32 -35.13
N ASN A 124 1.02 18.91 -36.31
CA ASN A 124 -0.10 19.39 -37.13
C ASN A 124 -1.10 18.28 -37.48
N ARG A 125 -0.67 17.02 -37.55
CA ARG A 125 -1.57 15.86 -37.75
C ARG A 125 -2.63 15.69 -36.64
N CYS A 126 -2.38 16.21 -35.43
CA CYS A 126 -3.34 16.16 -34.33
C CYS A 126 -4.21 17.40 -34.24
N TYR A 127 -3.96 18.41 -35.08
CA TYR A 127 -4.79 19.59 -35.20
C TYR A 127 -6.15 19.20 -35.79
N ALA A 128 -7.19 19.80 -35.25
CA ALA A 128 -8.54 19.64 -35.74
C ALA A 128 -9.28 20.97 -35.65
N GLU A 129 -10.01 21.26 -36.71
CA GLU A 129 -10.96 22.36 -36.77
C GLU A 129 -12.36 21.77 -36.82
N PHE A 130 -13.17 22.17 -35.86
CA PHE A 130 -14.56 21.75 -35.77
C PHE A 130 -15.43 22.97 -36.03
N ASP A 131 -16.12 22.93 -37.15
CA ASP A 131 -17.14 23.91 -37.42
C ASP A 131 -18.42 23.56 -36.65
N ASN A 132 -18.89 24.51 -35.87
CA ASN A 132 -20.17 24.42 -35.16
C ASN A 132 -21.02 25.59 -35.62
N ARG A 133 -22.36 25.41 -35.67
CA ARG A 133 -23.32 26.31 -36.34
C ARG A 133 -23.00 27.81 -36.25
N ASN A 134 -22.55 28.29 -35.08
CA ASN A 134 -22.16 29.69 -34.87
C ASN A 134 -20.69 29.91 -34.45
N GLN A 135 -19.88 28.87 -34.26
CA GLN A 135 -18.54 28.99 -33.67
C GLN A 135 -17.57 27.90 -34.17
N SER A 136 -16.63 28.26 -35.04
CA SER A 136 -15.48 27.39 -35.33
C SER A 136 -14.60 27.23 -34.08
N ARG A 137 -14.32 25.98 -33.71
CA ARG A 137 -13.45 25.59 -32.61
C ARG A 137 -12.20 24.90 -33.15
N ARG A 138 -11.07 25.60 -32.98
CA ARG A 138 -9.75 25.15 -33.40
C ARG A 138 -8.95 24.65 -32.21
N GLY A 139 -8.25 23.53 -32.38
CA GLY A 139 -7.43 22.96 -31.32
C GLY A 139 -6.80 21.63 -31.67
N TYR A 140 -6.29 20.94 -30.66
CA TYR A 140 -5.64 19.65 -30.81
C TYR A 140 -6.43 18.53 -30.13
N ARG A 141 -6.49 17.37 -30.77
CA ARG A 141 -7.16 16.19 -30.22
C ARG A 141 -6.29 15.55 -29.12
N PRO A 142 -6.78 15.44 -27.87
CA PRO A 142 -6.00 14.89 -26.76
C PRO A 142 -5.63 13.42 -26.98
N GLY A 143 -6.53 12.63 -27.59
CA GLY A 143 -6.25 11.23 -27.91
C GLY A 143 -5.12 11.04 -28.93
N CYS A 144 -5.02 11.89 -29.94
CA CYS A 144 -3.93 11.88 -30.91
C CYS A 144 -2.62 12.27 -30.26
N LEU A 145 -2.63 13.34 -29.45
CA LEU A 145 -1.45 13.80 -28.71
C LEU A 145 -0.91 12.71 -27.77
N ARG A 146 -1.78 12.00 -27.05
CA ARG A 146 -1.37 10.87 -26.17
C ARG A 146 -0.62 9.77 -26.94
N LYS A 147 -1.03 9.46 -28.17
CA LYS A 147 -0.32 8.51 -29.04
C LYS A 147 1.07 9.00 -29.47
N HIS A 148 1.35 10.30 -29.33
CA HIS A 148 2.66 10.90 -29.59
C HIS A 148 3.47 11.19 -28.31
N GLY A 149 3.10 10.58 -27.18
CA GLY A 149 3.83 10.70 -25.92
C GLY A 149 3.51 11.96 -25.11
N TYR A 150 2.56 12.76 -25.56
CA TYR A 150 2.09 13.91 -24.79
C TYR A 150 1.17 13.48 -23.64
N ARG A 151 1.33 14.12 -22.48
CA ARG A 151 0.56 13.83 -21.27
C ARG A 151 -0.10 15.09 -20.73
N LEU A 152 -1.32 14.94 -20.21
CA LEU A 152 -2.05 16.02 -19.56
C LEU A 152 -1.63 16.09 -18.10
N VAL A 153 -1.12 17.23 -17.67
CA VAL A 153 -0.73 17.49 -16.28
C VAL A 153 -1.60 18.58 -15.68
N ARG A 154 -1.94 18.43 -14.41
CA ARG A 154 -2.50 19.52 -13.61
C ARG A 154 -1.32 20.24 -12.96
N ARG A 155 -1.16 21.52 -13.29
CA ARG A 155 -0.21 22.42 -12.62
C ARG A 155 -0.95 23.23 -11.58
#